data_AF-A0A6C0BGE7-F1
#
_entry.id   AF-A0A6C0BGE7-F1
#
_cell.length_a   1.000
_cell.length_b   1.000
_cell.length_c   1.000
_cell.angle_alpha   90.00
_cell.angle_beta   90.00
_cell.angle_gamma   90.00
#
_symmetry.space_group_name_H-M   'P 1'
#
loop_
_entity.id
_entity.type
_entity.pdbx_description
1 polymer ?
#
loop_
_entity_poly.entity_id
_entity_poly.type
_entity_poly.pdbx_seq_one_letter_code
_entity_poly.pdbx_strand_id
1 'polypeptide(L)'
;MSNITAIVNVFKRPHTLDIQIEAIRAQTIPPECIFIWNNGNKEVDLTKYKDIPDIRVFDNNFNYGVWSRFLIGFLAPTEYVCIFDDDTIPGTRWFENCLSSMAKQTALYGTIGVISKEQDRYITLKRYGWDGPCDRSMPVDIVGHSWFFRKEWLSYFVREEPQVYQKISNGEDIHFSFMLQKYANIPTLVPPHPFNDKSLWGSQTKTAWEWGCDGRSETYTHYPIDKMFSEYITRGFRTLKQRQTITSYDDFAMFKEKIVTRTPFAVIRPSDGEYIVLQNQTLTNCDHWTFKSGGKLSTDLRNAIELAVRTSCYIGIPCECDNPSMAKWYYNTFHMNPVYTTFANIFVNDNWKRYIDMLQNEKISFTYIGPSNHSSPFLIENYINIPEFLVNEWDTKGEEYMNNILSIVTKSTNKIFLFSCGPIAKILIANAWATHPHNIYLDAGSSLDLFLKGKTNRYYTSGDQKCCQFTPSLITL
;
A
#
# COMPACT_ATOMS: atom_id res chain seq x y z
N MET A 1 -15.82 -4.68 22.32
CA MET A 1 -16.72 -3.82 21.54
C MET A 1 -16.28 -3.91 20.09
N SER A 2 -17.19 -3.91 19.12
CA SER A 2 -16.82 -3.86 17.71
C SER A 2 -16.23 -2.50 17.38
N ASN A 3 -15.21 -2.43 16.51
CA ASN A 3 -14.44 -1.21 16.29
C ASN A 3 -14.76 -0.57 14.92
N ILE A 4 -16.02 -0.63 14.51
CA ILE A 4 -16.49 -0.23 13.17
C ILE A 4 -17.68 0.73 13.28
N THR A 5 -17.65 1.82 12.53
CA THR A 5 -18.82 2.65 12.23
C THR A 5 -19.22 2.42 10.77
N ALA A 6 -20.45 1.98 10.54
CA ALA A 6 -20.99 1.86 9.19
C ALA A 6 -21.65 3.18 8.77
N ILE A 7 -21.51 3.57 7.51
CA ILE A 7 -22.14 4.78 6.96
C ILE A 7 -22.94 4.37 5.73
N VAL A 8 -24.24 4.66 5.75
CA VAL A 8 -25.16 4.40 4.64
C VAL A 8 -25.60 5.71 4.00
N ASN A 9 -25.51 5.78 2.67
CA ASN A 9 -25.97 6.93 1.91
C ASN A 9 -27.44 6.75 1.52
N VAL A 10 -28.21 7.84 1.53
CA VAL A 10 -29.60 7.87 1.04
C VAL A 10 -29.74 9.00 0.04
N PHE A 11 -30.10 8.68 -1.21
CA PHE A 11 -30.46 9.70 -2.20
C PHE A 11 -31.59 9.29 -3.14
N LYS A 12 -31.35 8.40 -4.12
CA LYS A 12 -32.39 8.04 -5.12
C LYS A 12 -33.10 6.74 -4.81
N ARG A 13 -32.63 6.02 -3.79
CA ARG A 13 -33.11 4.69 -3.41
C ARG A 13 -33.49 4.62 -1.93
N PRO A 14 -34.38 5.49 -1.43
CA PRO A 14 -34.74 5.48 -0.01
C PRO A 14 -35.38 4.16 0.46
N HIS A 15 -35.96 3.39 -0.47
CA HIS A 15 -36.58 2.08 -0.20
C HIS A 15 -35.57 0.98 0.18
N THR A 16 -34.27 1.16 -0.08
CA THR A 16 -33.23 0.16 0.26
C THR A 16 -32.73 0.30 1.69
N LEU A 17 -32.99 1.44 2.34
CA LEU A 17 -32.38 1.83 3.61
C LEU A 17 -32.65 0.82 4.75
N ASP A 18 -33.91 0.37 4.90
CA ASP A 18 -34.28 -0.60 5.93
C ASP A 18 -33.50 -1.92 5.75
N ILE A 19 -33.51 -2.46 4.53
CA ILE A 19 -32.82 -3.70 4.16
C ILE A 19 -31.31 -3.58 4.40
N GLN A 20 -30.73 -2.42 4.05
CA GLN A 20 -29.31 -2.17 4.24
C GLN A 20 -28.94 -2.11 5.73
N ILE A 21 -29.73 -1.42 6.55
CA ILE A 21 -29.51 -1.34 8.00
C ILE A 21 -29.64 -2.72 8.64
N GLU A 22 -30.66 -3.49 8.26
CA GLU A 22 -30.86 -4.86 8.76
C GLU A 22 -29.66 -5.76 8.42
N ALA A 23 -29.20 -5.75 7.16
CA ALA A 23 -28.04 -6.53 6.72
C ALA A 23 -26.74 -6.13 7.43
N ILE A 24 -26.54 -4.83 7.69
CA ILE A 24 -25.38 -4.30 8.41
C ILE A 24 -25.42 -4.67 9.89
N ARG A 25 -26.59 -4.68 10.53
CA ARG A 25 -26.75 -5.12 11.93
C ARG A 25 -26.61 -6.63 12.09
N ALA A 26 -27.00 -7.40 11.08
CA ALA A 26 -26.91 -8.86 11.10
C ALA A 26 -25.50 -9.41 10.80
N GLN A 27 -24.49 -8.55 10.68
CA GLN A 27 -23.11 -8.98 10.49
C GLN A 27 -22.62 -9.83 11.67
N THR A 28 -21.78 -10.84 11.42
CA THR A 28 -21.14 -11.63 12.49
C THR A 28 -20.29 -10.76 13.43
N ILE A 29 -19.78 -9.65 12.92
CA ILE A 29 -19.17 -8.56 13.69
C ILE A 29 -20.01 -7.30 13.42
N PRO A 30 -21.07 -7.03 14.20
CA PRO A 30 -21.92 -5.87 13.97
C PRO A 30 -21.17 -4.56 14.25
N PRO A 31 -21.47 -3.44 13.57
CA PRO A 31 -20.82 -2.17 13.85
C PRO A 31 -21.27 -1.62 15.21
N GLU A 32 -20.44 -0.76 15.82
CA GLU A 32 -20.78 -0.07 17.07
C GLU A 32 -21.82 1.03 16.84
N CYS A 33 -21.73 1.68 15.67
CA CYS A 33 -22.61 2.76 15.27
C CYS A 33 -22.92 2.69 13.78
N ILE A 34 -24.11 3.11 13.40
CA ILE A 34 -24.51 3.32 12.00
C ILE A 34 -24.84 4.79 11.79
N PHE A 35 -24.21 5.42 10.81
CA PHE A 35 -24.54 6.77 10.36
C PHE A 35 -25.42 6.68 9.12
N ILE A 36 -26.57 7.34 9.17
CA ILE A 36 -27.44 7.52 8.00
C ILE A 36 -27.16 8.92 7.45
N TRP A 37 -26.61 8.99 6.24
CA TRP A 37 -26.42 10.23 5.50
C TRP A 37 -27.55 10.41 4.50
N ASN A 38 -28.52 11.27 4.82
CA ASN A 38 -29.52 11.69 3.84
C ASN A 38 -28.98 12.84 3.00
N ASN A 39 -28.72 12.57 1.73
CA ASN A 39 -28.09 13.48 0.79
C ASN A 39 -29.13 14.28 -0.01
N GLY A 40 -30.08 14.89 0.68
CA GLY A 40 -31.12 15.72 0.07
C GLY A 40 -32.37 14.98 -0.42
N ASN A 41 -32.60 13.72 -0.02
CA ASN A 41 -33.86 13.05 -0.31
C ASN A 41 -34.98 13.63 0.59
N LYS A 42 -36.11 14.02 0.00
CA LYS A 42 -37.24 14.63 0.70
C LYS A 42 -38.40 13.67 1.00
N GLU A 43 -38.34 12.46 0.45
CA GLU A 43 -39.39 11.44 0.51
C GLU A 43 -39.11 10.40 1.60
N VAL A 44 -37.87 10.30 2.08
CA VAL A 44 -37.47 9.37 3.12
C VAL A 44 -37.96 9.83 4.49
N ASP A 45 -38.70 8.97 5.19
CA ASP A 45 -39.02 9.17 6.59
C ASP A 45 -37.88 8.66 7.47
N LEU A 46 -37.14 9.59 8.08
CA LEU A 46 -36.02 9.29 8.96
C LEU A 46 -36.39 9.29 10.44
N THR A 47 -37.62 9.66 10.79
CA THR A 47 -38.04 9.85 12.20
C THR A 47 -37.84 8.57 13.01
N LYS A 48 -38.21 7.42 12.44
CA LYS A 48 -38.07 6.10 13.06
C LYS A 48 -36.63 5.72 13.44
N TYR A 49 -35.61 6.34 12.84
CA TYR A 49 -34.21 6.02 13.15
C TYR A 49 -33.60 6.90 14.24
N LYS A 50 -34.20 8.07 14.52
CA LYS A 50 -33.65 9.06 15.47
C LYS A 50 -33.65 8.56 16.92
N ASP A 51 -34.59 7.68 17.26
CA ASP A 51 -34.73 7.11 18.60
C ASP A 51 -33.90 5.83 18.81
N ILE A 52 -33.18 5.36 17.77
CA ILE A 52 -32.43 4.12 17.86
C ILE A 52 -31.00 4.40 18.39
N PRO A 53 -30.59 3.84 19.55
CA PRO A 53 -29.38 4.29 20.26
C PRO A 53 -28.06 4.19 19.49
N ASP A 54 -27.91 3.21 18.60
CA ASP A 54 -26.72 2.96 17.77
C ASP A 54 -26.79 3.67 16.40
N ILE A 55 -27.84 4.44 16.11
CA ILE A 55 -27.96 5.20 14.86
C ILE A 55 -27.73 6.69 15.09
N ARG A 56 -27.01 7.32 14.16
CA ARG A 56 -26.95 8.78 14.03
C ARG A 56 -27.49 9.18 12.66
N VAL A 57 -28.48 10.06 12.65
CA VAL A 57 -29.09 10.56 11.41
C VAL A 57 -28.51 11.94 11.09
N PHE A 58 -27.94 12.04 9.90
CA PHE A 58 -27.48 13.29 9.30
C PHE A 58 -28.42 13.64 8.14
N ASP A 59 -29.37 14.51 8.43
CA ASP A 59 -30.44 14.85 7.51
C ASP A 59 -30.14 16.16 6.77
N ASN A 60 -29.61 16.05 5.56
CA ASN A 60 -29.23 17.22 4.77
C ASN A 60 -30.32 17.58 3.76
N ASN A 61 -30.60 18.88 3.61
CA ASN A 61 -31.62 19.40 2.71
C ASN A 61 -31.12 19.61 1.26
N PHE A 62 -29.86 19.26 0.98
CA PHE A 62 -29.19 19.46 -0.30
C PHE A 62 -28.40 18.21 -0.72
N ASN A 63 -28.19 18.02 -2.03
CA ASN A 63 -27.35 16.93 -2.53
C ASN A 63 -25.91 17.41 -2.72
N TYR A 64 -25.01 17.04 -1.80
CA TYR A 64 -23.58 17.32 -1.90
C TYR A 64 -22.80 16.30 -2.75
N GLY A 65 -23.53 15.44 -3.47
CA GLY A 65 -22.97 14.36 -4.26
C GLY A 65 -22.28 13.30 -3.40
N VAL A 66 -21.35 12.55 -3.98
CA VAL A 66 -20.85 11.27 -3.45
C VAL A 66 -19.73 11.42 -2.40
N TRP A 67 -19.18 12.61 -2.23
CA TRP A 67 -18.03 12.85 -1.35
C TRP A 67 -18.41 13.10 0.10
N SER A 68 -19.58 13.70 0.33
CA SER A 68 -20.05 14.16 1.65
C SER A 68 -20.15 13.03 2.69
N ARG A 69 -20.50 11.82 2.26
CA ARG A 69 -20.55 10.62 3.12
C ARG A 69 -19.19 10.26 3.74
N PHE A 70 -18.07 10.63 3.10
CA PHE A 70 -16.72 10.47 3.67
C PHE A 70 -16.45 11.51 4.77
N LEU A 71 -16.95 12.74 4.60
CA LEU A 71 -16.72 13.84 5.54
C LEU A 71 -17.37 13.60 6.89
N ILE A 72 -18.60 13.06 6.92
CA ILE A 72 -19.23 12.71 8.19
C ILE A 72 -18.52 11.55 8.91
N GLY A 73 -17.69 10.77 8.19
CA GLY A 73 -16.88 9.71 8.77
C GLY A 73 -15.86 10.19 9.80
N PHE A 74 -15.48 11.48 9.80
CA PHE A 74 -14.65 12.06 10.86
C PHE A 74 -15.31 12.00 12.24
N LEU A 75 -16.65 11.95 12.29
CA LEU A 75 -17.42 11.89 13.54
C LEU A 75 -17.55 10.46 14.09
N ALA A 76 -17.06 9.45 13.36
CA ALA A 76 -17.12 8.06 13.79
C ALA A 76 -16.37 7.86 15.13
N PRO A 77 -16.99 7.25 16.15
CA PRO A 77 -16.34 7.00 17.44
C PRO A 77 -15.28 5.87 17.37
N THR A 78 -15.24 5.10 16.28
CA THR A 78 -14.43 3.89 16.13
C THR A 78 -13.13 4.11 15.36
N GLU A 79 -12.25 3.09 15.36
CA GLU A 79 -11.01 3.05 14.55
C GLU A 79 -11.32 2.84 13.07
N TYR A 80 -12.25 1.94 12.74
CA TYR A 80 -12.61 1.63 11.35
C TYR A 80 -13.93 2.28 10.95
N VAL A 81 -14.01 2.66 9.68
CA VAL A 81 -15.22 3.16 9.02
C VAL A 81 -15.50 2.27 7.81
N CYS A 82 -16.77 1.93 7.59
CA CYS A 82 -17.22 1.31 6.36
C CYS A 82 -18.36 2.11 5.73
N ILE A 83 -18.12 2.67 4.55
CA ILE A 83 -19.11 3.43 3.79
C ILE A 83 -19.75 2.50 2.76
N PHE A 84 -21.06 2.60 2.57
CA PHE A 84 -21.82 1.86 1.55
C PHE A 84 -22.57 2.82 0.63
N ASP A 85 -22.60 2.49 -0.67
CA ASP A 85 -23.52 3.10 -1.62
C ASP A 85 -24.97 2.67 -1.33
N ASP A 86 -25.95 3.43 -1.85
CA ASP A 86 -27.39 3.25 -1.53
C ASP A 86 -28.03 2.01 -2.21
N ASP A 87 -27.25 1.26 -2.97
CA ASP A 87 -27.62 0.02 -3.66
C ASP A 87 -26.80 -1.21 -3.22
N THR A 88 -25.98 -1.08 -2.16
CA THR A 88 -25.02 -2.10 -1.75
C THR A 88 -25.47 -2.81 -0.47
N ILE A 89 -25.78 -4.12 -0.57
CA ILE A 89 -26.24 -4.96 0.54
C ILE A 89 -25.19 -6.02 0.87
N PRO A 90 -24.48 -5.94 2.00
CA PRO A 90 -23.41 -6.89 2.32
C PRO A 90 -23.94 -8.29 2.67
N GLY A 91 -23.14 -9.32 2.41
CA GLY A 91 -23.30 -10.64 3.01
C GLY A 91 -22.98 -10.62 4.51
N THR A 92 -23.39 -11.65 5.24
CA THR A 92 -23.40 -11.67 6.72
C THR A 92 -22.01 -11.62 7.40
N ARG A 93 -20.92 -11.82 6.64
CA ARG A 93 -19.54 -11.87 7.14
C ARG A 93 -18.64 -10.83 6.46
N TRP A 94 -19.21 -9.77 5.89
CA TRP A 94 -18.43 -8.73 5.19
C TRP A 94 -17.42 -8.04 6.12
N PHE A 95 -17.83 -7.61 7.31
CA PHE A 95 -16.91 -6.95 8.24
C PHE A 95 -15.83 -7.88 8.79
N GLU A 96 -16.14 -9.15 9.02
CA GLU A 96 -15.15 -10.18 9.36
C GLU A 96 -14.12 -10.36 8.23
N ASN A 97 -14.58 -10.36 6.98
CA ASN A 97 -13.72 -10.44 5.80
C ASN A 97 -12.78 -9.22 5.67
N CYS A 98 -13.30 -8.02 5.87
CA CYS A 98 -12.51 -6.78 5.83
C CYS A 98 -11.46 -6.74 6.96
N LEU A 99 -11.84 -7.07 8.20
CA LEU A 99 -10.92 -7.07 9.34
C LEU A 99 -9.83 -8.13 9.20
N SER A 100 -10.20 -9.35 8.77
CA SER A 100 -9.22 -10.42 8.55
C SER A 100 -8.28 -10.11 7.38
N SER A 101 -8.75 -9.40 6.36
CA SER A 101 -7.91 -8.91 5.26
C SER A 101 -6.96 -7.79 5.73
N MET A 102 -7.47 -6.80 6.47
CA MET A 102 -6.69 -5.70 7.06
C MET A 102 -5.55 -6.20 7.96
N ALA A 103 -5.77 -7.29 8.70
CA ALA A 103 -4.75 -7.92 9.54
C ALA A 103 -3.61 -8.57 8.72
N LYS A 104 -3.91 -9.05 7.51
CA LYS A 104 -2.92 -9.64 6.59
C LYS A 104 -2.17 -8.58 5.80
N GLN A 105 -2.88 -7.56 5.32
CA GLN A 105 -2.31 -6.44 4.58
C GLN A 105 -3.07 -5.16 4.88
N THR A 106 -2.37 -4.10 5.26
CA THR A 106 -2.99 -2.79 5.44
C THR A 106 -3.31 -2.19 4.07
N ALA A 107 -4.61 -1.97 3.80
CA ALA A 107 -5.10 -1.47 2.52
C ALA A 107 -6.48 -0.79 2.68
N LEU A 108 -6.85 0.02 1.69
CA LEU A 108 -8.25 0.38 1.46
C LEU A 108 -8.97 -0.82 0.85
N TYR A 109 -10.08 -1.25 1.45
CA TYR A 109 -10.88 -2.36 0.97
C TYR A 109 -12.24 -1.92 0.44
N GLY A 110 -12.68 -2.48 -0.67
CA GLY A 110 -14.04 -2.28 -1.18
C GLY A 110 -14.61 -3.51 -1.86
N THR A 111 -15.92 -3.48 -2.14
CA THR A 111 -16.62 -4.67 -2.67
C THR A 111 -16.49 -4.86 -4.18
N ILE A 112 -16.20 -3.80 -4.93
CA ILE A 112 -15.79 -3.89 -6.33
C ILE A 112 -14.49 -3.15 -6.49
N GLY A 113 -13.54 -3.77 -7.18
CA GLY A 113 -12.29 -3.16 -7.58
C GLY A 113 -12.12 -3.17 -9.08
N VAL A 114 -11.50 -2.12 -9.60
CA VAL A 114 -11.26 -1.92 -11.04
C VAL A 114 -9.76 -1.87 -11.30
N ILE A 115 -9.33 -2.63 -12.31
CA ILE A 115 -8.02 -2.47 -12.93
C ILE A 115 -8.22 -1.73 -14.26
N SER A 116 -7.46 -0.68 -14.46
CA SER A 116 -7.51 0.20 -15.62
C SER A 116 -6.76 -0.43 -16.79
N LYS A 117 -7.34 -0.32 -17.98
CA LYS A 117 -6.78 -0.83 -19.24
C LYS A 117 -5.78 0.14 -19.85
N GLU A 118 -6.14 1.41 -19.82
CA GLU A 118 -5.38 2.50 -20.44
C GLU A 118 -4.69 3.32 -19.35
N GLN A 119 -3.60 3.99 -19.72
CA GLN A 119 -2.79 4.74 -18.75
C GLN A 119 -3.38 6.09 -18.40
N ASP A 120 -4.23 6.64 -19.26
CA ASP A 120 -4.74 8.01 -19.19
C ASP A 120 -6.27 8.10 -19.32
N ARG A 121 -6.98 6.97 -19.47
CA ARG A 121 -8.44 6.92 -19.61
C ARG A 121 -9.10 5.95 -18.65
N TYR A 122 -10.31 6.29 -18.24
CA TYR A 122 -11.11 5.48 -17.32
C TYR A 122 -11.79 4.33 -18.06
N ILE A 123 -10.98 3.34 -18.46
CA ILE A 123 -11.45 2.14 -19.15
C ILE A 123 -11.07 0.92 -18.34
N THR A 124 -12.06 0.12 -17.96
CA THR A 124 -11.86 -1.09 -17.18
C THR A 124 -11.22 -2.20 -18.02
N LEU A 125 -10.10 -2.74 -17.55
CA LEU A 125 -9.50 -4.00 -18.04
C LEU A 125 -10.17 -5.20 -17.39
N LYS A 126 -10.32 -5.16 -16.07
CA LYS A 126 -10.76 -6.28 -15.24
C LYS A 126 -11.39 -5.76 -13.95
N ARG A 127 -12.34 -6.53 -13.42
CA ARG A 127 -12.96 -6.30 -12.12
C ARG A 127 -12.68 -7.45 -11.17
N TYR A 128 -12.64 -7.11 -9.90
CA TYR A 128 -12.69 -8.08 -8.80
C TYR A 128 -13.81 -7.72 -7.84
N GLY A 129 -14.36 -8.72 -7.14
CA GLY A 129 -15.43 -8.56 -6.17
C GLY A 129 -16.66 -9.35 -6.55
N TRP A 130 -17.85 -8.78 -6.33
CA TRP A 130 -19.09 -9.46 -6.69
C TRP A 130 -19.27 -9.64 -8.23
N ASP A 131 -18.67 -8.75 -9.03
CA ASP A 131 -18.58 -8.77 -10.50
C ASP A 131 -17.19 -9.24 -10.97
N GLY A 132 -16.61 -10.19 -10.24
CA GLY A 132 -15.29 -10.77 -10.51
C GLY A 132 -14.79 -11.56 -9.30
N PRO A 133 -15.41 -12.72 -8.97
CA PRO A 133 -15.09 -13.47 -7.76
C PRO A 133 -13.61 -13.79 -7.62
N CYS A 134 -13.10 -13.79 -6.39
CA CYS A 134 -11.70 -14.05 -6.08
C CYS A 134 -11.53 -14.72 -4.72
N ASP A 135 -10.66 -15.72 -4.61
CA ASP A 135 -10.47 -16.51 -3.38
C ASP A 135 -9.45 -15.89 -2.41
N ARG A 136 -8.77 -14.83 -2.84
CA ARG A 136 -7.79 -14.08 -2.04
C ARG A 136 -7.97 -12.59 -2.26
N SER A 137 -7.39 -11.77 -1.38
CA SER A 137 -7.39 -10.33 -1.60
C SER A 137 -6.62 -9.99 -2.88
N MET A 138 -7.22 -9.17 -3.73
CA MET A 138 -6.66 -8.80 -5.03
C MET A 138 -6.31 -7.31 -5.08
N PRO A 139 -5.09 -6.93 -5.50
CA PRO A 139 -4.75 -5.54 -5.73
C PRO A 139 -5.57 -5.01 -6.93
N VAL A 140 -6.03 -3.77 -6.81
CA VAL A 140 -6.77 -3.04 -7.85
C VAL A 140 -6.32 -1.58 -7.86
N ASP A 141 -6.66 -0.83 -8.90
CA ASP A 141 -6.34 0.60 -8.93
C ASP A 141 -7.24 1.38 -7.99
N ILE A 142 -8.55 1.10 -8.07
CA ILE A 142 -9.59 1.78 -7.29
C ILE A 142 -10.63 0.78 -6.81
N VAL A 143 -11.38 1.15 -5.77
CA VAL A 143 -12.56 0.42 -5.29
C VAL A 143 -13.79 1.31 -5.20
N GLY A 144 -14.97 0.70 -5.35
CA GLY A 144 -16.27 1.35 -5.20
C GLY A 144 -17.28 0.46 -4.48
N HIS A 145 -18.54 0.93 -4.44
CA HIS A 145 -19.72 0.30 -3.81
C HIS A 145 -19.65 0.24 -2.27
N SER A 146 -18.47 -0.07 -1.72
CA SER A 146 -18.16 0.10 -0.31
C SER A 146 -16.69 0.43 -0.08
N TRP A 147 -16.40 1.09 1.04
CA TRP A 147 -15.05 1.48 1.43
C TRP A 147 -14.84 1.19 2.91
N PHE A 148 -14.03 0.19 3.24
CA PHE A 148 -13.58 -0.15 4.59
C PHE A 148 -12.14 0.33 4.81
N PHE A 149 -11.93 1.17 5.82
CA PHE A 149 -10.66 1.84 6.06
C PHE A 149 -10.52 2.30 7.53
N ARG A 150 -9.30 2.69 7.93
CA ARG A 150 -9.07 3.35 9.24
C ARG A 150 -9.54 4.80 9.18
N LYS A 151 -10.33 5.25 10.16
CA LYS A 151 -10.88 6.61 10.26
C LYS A 151 -9.82 7.69 10.08
N GLU A 152 -8.64 7.51 10.65
CA GLU A 152 -7.53 8.47 10.55
C GLU A 152 -7.14 8.79 9.10
N TRP A 153 -7.39 7.87 8.16
CA TRP A 153 -7.07 8.07 6.75
C TRP A 153 -7.93 9.11 6.05
N LEU A 154 -9.06 9.51 6.65
CA LEU A 154 -9.84 10.64 6.14
C LEU A 154 -9.03 11.94 6.12
N SER A 155 -7.98 12.08 6.95
CA SER A 155 -7.07 13.22 6.86
C SER A 155 -6.31 13.26 5.53
N TYR A 156 -6.06 12.11 4.89
CA TYR A 156 -5.50 12.08 3.53
C TYR A 156 -6.56 12.44 2.50
N PHE A 157 -7.80 11.97 2.66
CA PHE A 157 -8.90 12.25 1.75
C PHE A 157 -9.18 13.76 1.60
N VAL A 158 -9.00 14.56 2.65
CA VAL A 158 -9.21 16.02 2.61
C VAL A 158 -7.93 16.83 2.44
N ARG A 159 -6.77 16.18 2.27
CA ARG A 159 -5.46 16.84 2.25
C ARG A 159 -5.24 17.70 1.01
N GLU A 160 -5.84 17.31 -0.11
CA GLU A 160 -5.81 18.06 -1.36
C GLU A 160 -7.23 18.30 -1.85
N GLU A 161 -7.40 19.40 -2.59
CA GLU A 161 -8.68 19.69 -3.23
C GLU A 161 -9.04 18.59 -4.26
N PRO A 162 -10.29 18.12 -4.27
CA PRO A 162 -10.72 17.09 -5.20
C PRO A 162 -10.73 17.62 -6.64
N GLN A 163 -10.38 16.77 -7.61
CA GLN A 163 -10.30 17.16 -9.03
C GLN A 163 -11.68 17.07 -9.68
N VAL A 164 -12.60 17.89 -9.17
CA VAL A 164 -14.00 17.95 -9.59
C VAL A 164 -14.17 19.10 -10.58
N TYR A 165 -14.73 18.83 -11.75
CA TYR A 165 -14.83 19.82 -12.82
C TYR A 165 -16.20 20.49 -12.94
N GLN A 166 -17.28 19.78 -12.62
CA GLN A 166 -18.64 20.29 -12.81
C GLN A 166 -19.55 20.04 -11.60
N LYS A 167 -19.47 18.86 -10.99
CA LYS A 167 -20.30 18.45 -9.86
C LYS A 167 -19.57 17.40 -9.03
N ILE A 168 -19.74 17.44 -7.72
CA ILE A 168 -19.14 16.51 -6.73
C ILE A 168 -19.85 15.14 -6.78
N SER A 169 -20.21 14.64 -7.97
CA SER A 169 -21.05 13.45 -8.18
C SER A 169 -20.28 12.17 -8.54
N ASN A 170 -18.96 12.23 -8.67
CA ASN A 170 -18.08 11.09 -8.94
C ASN A 170 -16.62 11.41 -8.52
N GLY A 171 -15.75 10.41 -8.64
CA GLY A 171 -14.30 10.57 -8.52
C GLY A 171 -13.74 10.36 -7.12
N GLU A 172 -14.59 10.17 -6.13
CA GLU A 172 -14.23 9.90 -4.75
C GLU A 172 -13.45 8.58 -4.61
N ASP A 173 -13.77 7.59 -5.45
CA ASP A 173 -13.11 6.29 -5.56
C ASP A 173 -11.66 6.40 -6.05
N ILE A 174 -11.46 7.14 -7.15
CA ILE A 174 -10.16 7.45 -7.72
C ILE A 174 -9.36 8.29 -6.75
N HIS A 175 -9.97 9.36 -6.23
CA HIS A 175 -9.30 10.28 -5.33
C HIS A 175 -8.82 9.60 -4.07
N PHE A 176 -9.66 8.81 -3.39
CA PHE A 176 -9.25 8.23 -2.12
C PHE A 176 -8.09 7.24 -2.32
N SER A 177 -8.19 6.39 -3.36
CA SER A 177 -7.12 5.47 -3.73
C SER A 177 -5.81 6.21 -4.05
N PHE A 178 -5.90 7.32 -4.80
CA PHE A 178 -4.76 8.18 -5.10
C PHE A 178 -4.15 8.83 -3.85
N MET A 179 -4.96 9.44 -3.00
CA MET A 179 -4.47 10.15 -1.80
C MET A 179 -3.76 9.21 -0.84
N LEU A 180 -4.29 8.00 -0.66
CA LEU A 180 -3.67 6.94 0.12
C LEU A 180 -2.35 6.46 -0.48
N GLN A 181 -2.31 6.27 -1.80
CA GLN A 181 -1.08 5.87 -2.50
C GLN A 181 0.00 6.94 -2.40
N LYS A 182 -0.36 8.22 -2.61
CA LYS A 182 0.57 9.35 -2.65
C LYS A 182 1.16 9.67 -1.28
N TYR A 183 0.34 9.68 -0.24
CA TYR A 183 0.72 10.23 1.06
C TYR A 183 1.00 9.22 2.16
N ALA A 184 0.54 7.98 2.00
CA ALA A 184 0.59 6.98 3.07
C ALA A 184 1.20 5.64 2.63
N ASN A 185 1.51 5.47 1.33
CA ASN A 185 1.88 4.18 0.75
C ASN A 185 0.84 3.09 1.06
N ILE A 186 -0.45 3.45 1.11
CA ILE A 186 -1.54 2.49 1.36
C ILE A 186 -2.10 2.03 0.01
N PRO A 187 -2.11 0.72 -0.29
CA PRO A 187 -2.70 0.16 -1.50
C PRO A 187 -4.22 0.08 -1.42
N THR A 188 -4.84 -0.12 -2.58
CA THR A 188 -6.26 -0.44 -2.72
C THR A 188 -6.43 -1.90 -3.12
N LEU A 189 -7.24 -2.65 -2.36
CA LEU A 189 -7.49 -4.08 -2.55
C LEU A 189 -8.99 -4.41 -2.51
N VAL A 190 -9.37 -5.50 -3.16
CA VAL A 190 -10.66 -6.17 -2.94
C VAL A 190 -10.41 -7.36 -2.01
N PRO A 191 -11.14 -7.52 -0.88
CA PRO A 191 -11.00 -8.71 -0.04
C PRO A 191 -11.61 -9.94 -0.75
N PRO A 192 -11.35 -11.17 -0.28
CA PRO A 192 -11.88 -12.38 -0.91
C PRO A 192 -13.39 -12.33 -1.15
N HIS A 193 -13.82 -12.58 -2.39
CA HIS A 193 -15.20 -12.82 -2.79
C HIS A 193 -15.30 -14.22 -3.41
N PRO A 194 -15.16 -15.29 -2.61
CA PRO A 194 -15.16 -16.66 -3.14
C PRO A 194 -16.51 -17.00 -3.78
N PHE A 195 -16.49 -17.68 -4.93
CA PHE A 195 -17.70 -17.97 -5.72
C PHE A 195 -18.78 -18.73 -4.91
N ASN A 196 -18.35 -19.66 -4.05
CA ASN A 196 -19.21 -20.56 -3.29
C ASN A 196 -19.60 -20.03 -1.90
N ASP A 197 -19.07 -18.90 -1.45
CA ASP A 197 -19.40 -18.33 -0.13
C ASP A 197 -19.71 -16.83 -0.24
N LYS A 198 -20.99 -16.56 -0.52
CA LYS A 198 -21.54 -15.20 -0.64
C LYS A 198 -21.70 -14.48 0.71
N SER A 199 -21.47 -15.16 1.83
CA SER A 199 -21.50 -14.50 3.15
C SER A 199 -20.38 -13.48 3.28
N LEU A 200 -19.25 -13.69 2.59
CA LEU A 200 -18.07 -12.82 2.60
C LEU A 200 -18.16 -11.65 1.61
N TRP A 201 -19.22 -11.56 0.80
CA TRP A 201 -19.31 -10.57 -0.27
C TRP A 201 -19.78 -9.23 0.27
N GLY A 202 -19.20 -8.13 -0.22
CA GLY A 202 -19.61 -6.78 0.21
C GLY A 202 -20.86 -6.25 -0.48
N SER A 203 -21.38 -6.97 -1.49
CA SER A 203 -22.70 -6.75 -2.08
C SER A 203 -23.30 -8.05 -2.59
N GLN A 204 -24.61 -8.24 -2.43
CA GLN A 204 -25.35 -9.34 -3.06
C GLN A 204 -25.57 -9.06 -4.54
N THR A 205 -25.22 -10.01 -5.42
CA THR A 205 -25.27 -9.80 -6.89
C THR A 205 -26.63 -9.38 -7.40
N LYS A 206 -27.70 -9.99 -6.87
CA LYS A 206 -29.06 -9.73 -7.33
C LYS A 206 -29.43 -8.27 -7.10
N THR A 207 -29.27 -7.78 -5.86
CA THR A 207 -29.62 -6.40 -5.50
C THR A 207 -28.67 -5.40 -6.14
N ALA A 208 -27.37 -5.73 -6.26
CA ALA A 208 -26.40 -4.88 -6.93
C ALA A 208 -26.77 -4.61 -8.39
N TRP A 209 -27.19 -5.65 -9.14
CA TRP A 209 -27.68 -5.49 -10.51
C TRP A 209 -29.04 -4.78 -10.57
N GLU A 210 -29.99 -5.22 -9.76
CA GLU A 210 -31.37 -4.72 -9.77
C GLU A 210 -31.43 -3.21 -9.49
N TRP A 211 -30.67 -2.75 -8.50
CA TRP A 211 -30.69 -1.35 -8.06
C TRP A 211 -29.61 -0.51 -8.73
N GLY A 212 -28.41 -1.04 -8.95
CA GLY A 212 -27.33 -0.30 -9.61
C GLY A 212 -27.59 0.00 -11.08
N CYS A 213 -28.43 -0.80 -11.75
CA CYS A 213 -28.81 -0.63 -13.15
C CYS A 213 -30.26 -0.16 -13.36
N ASP A 214 -30.90 0.40 -12.33
CA ASP A 214 -32.28 0.92 -12.37
C ASP A 214 -32.44 2.25 -13.16
N GLY A 215 -31.38 2.73 -13.80
CA GLY A 215 -31.34 3.99 -14.54
C GLY A 215 -31.24 5.25 -13.67
N ARG A 216 -31.13 5.12 -12.34
CA ARG A 216 -31.03 6.25 -11.41
C ARG A 216 -29.58 6.67 -11.09
N SER A 217 -28.62 5.80 -11.41
CA SER A 217 -27.18 6.03 -11.25
C SER A 217 -26.70 7.25 -12.05
N GLU A 218 -25.86 8.10 -11.43
CA GLU A 218 -25.37 9.35 -12.08
C GLU A 218 -24.23 9.11 -13.09
N THR A 219 -23.83 7.84 -13.30
CA THR A 219 -22.72 7.40 -14.15
C THR A 219 -22.90 7.74 -15.64
N TYR A 220 -24.14 7.91 -16.11
CA TYR A 220 -24.47 8.21 -17.52
C TYR A 220 -24.48 9.71 -17.87
N THR A 221 -24.12 10.57 -16.93
CA THR A 221 -23.92 11.99 -17.23
C THR A 221 -22.67 12.15 -18.10
N HIS A 222 -22.65 13.10 -19.04
CA HIS A 222 -21.51 13.44 -19.92
C HIS A 222 -20.31 14.01 -19.14
N TYR A 223 -19.92 13.35 -18.07
CA TYR A 223 -18.93 13.81 -17.13
C TYR A 223 -17.53 13.44 -17.63
N PRO A 224 -16.55 14.34 -17.53
CA PRO A 224 -15.21 14.08 -18.02
C PRO A 224 -14.41 13.21 -17.03
N ILE A 225 -14.90 11.99 -16.73
CA ILE A 225 -14.20 11.04 -15.84
C ILE A 225 -12.83 10.65 -16.39
N ASP A 226 -12.70 10.55 -17.72
CA ASP A 226 -11.41 10.38 -18.40
C ASP A 226 -10.46 11.52 -18.02
N LYS A 227 -10.90 12.79 -18.09
CA LYS A 227 -10.08 13.96 -17.72
C LYS A 227 -9.66 13.91 -16.25
N MET A 228 -10.57 13.50 -15.36
CA MET A 228 -10.25 13.36 -13.93
C MET A 228 -9.20 12.27 -13.71
N PHE A 229 -9.38 11.12 -14.35
CA PHE A 229 -8.44 10.02 -14.27
C PHE A 229 -7.06 10.46 -14.80
N SER A 230 -6.98 11.08 -15.98
CA SER A 230 -5.72 11.61 -16.53
C SER A 230 -5.04 12.59 -15.56
N GLU A 231 -5.80 13.49 -14.95
CA GLU A 231 -5.26 14.46 -13.98
C GLU A 231 -4.60 13.78 -12.78
N TYR A 232 -5.25 12.75 -12.21
CA TYR A 232 -4.63 11.98 -11.12
C TYR A 232 -3.37 11.23 -11.58
N ILE A 233 -3.36 10.68 -12.79
CA ILE A 233 -2.17 10.04 -13.38
C ILE A 233 -1.01 11.04 -13.51
N THR A 234 -1.26 12.23 -14.06
CA THR A 234 -0.25 13.30 -14.17
C THR A 234 0.27 13.74 -12.80
N ARG A 235 -0.56 13.64 -11.76
CA ARG A 235 -0.21 13.96 -10.37
C ARG A 235 0.45 12.80 -9.61
N GLY A 236 0.82 11.73 -10.33
CA GLY A 236 1.60 10.61 -9.81
C GLY A 236 0.79 9.40 -9.37
N PHE A 237 -0.50 9.29 -9.72
CA PHE A 237 -1.26 8.06 -9.49
C PHE A 237 -0.71 6.93 -10.36
N ARG A 238 -0.24 5.85 -9.72
CA ARG A 238 0.34 4.69 -10.39
C ARG A 238 -0.68 3.57 -10.47
N THR A 239 -0.97 3.13 -11.68
CA THR A 239 -1.88 1.99 -11.93
C THR A 239 -1.11 0.68 -12.00
N LEU A 240 -1.79 -0.43 -11.75
CA LEU A 240 -1.20 -1.77 -11.84
C LEU A 240 -0.70 -2.07 -13.26
N LYS A 241 -1.38 -1.54 -14.28
CA LYS A 241 -1.00 -1.74 -15.69
C LYS A 241 0.35 -1.11 -16.02
N GLN A 242 0.62 0.09 -15.50
CA GLN A 242 1.90 0.78 -15.70
C GLN A 242 3.09 -0.02 -15.14
N ARG A 243 2.87 -0.83 -14.09
CA ARG A 243 3.94 -1.64 -13.49
C ARG A 243 4.48 -2.74 -14.41
N GLN A 244 3.74 -3.14 -15.44
CA GLN A 244 4.20 -4.14 -16.40
C GLN A 244 5.26 -3.64 -17.38
N THR A 245 5.49 -2.32 -17.46
CA THR A 245 6.40 -1.71 -18.43
C THR A 245 7.40 -0.74 -17.79
N ILE A 246 7.35 -0.58 -16.47
CA ILE A 246 8.20 0.36 -15.75
C ILE A 246 9.63 -0.18 -15.62
N THR A 247 10.58 0.75 -15.61
CA THR A 247 12.01 0.45 -15.51
C THR A 247 12.58 0.86 -14.16
N SER A 248 13.81 0.41 -13.89
CA SER A 248 14.56 0.85 -12.72
C SER A 248 14.86 2.36 -12.75
N TYR A 249 14.86 3.00 -13.94
CA TYR A 249 15.00 4.46 -14.03
C TYR A 249 13.78 5.19 -13.51
N ASP A 250 12.59 4.72 -13.89
CA ASP A 250 11.33 5.34 -13.47
C ASP A 250 11.14 5.22 -11.95
N ASP A 251 11.40 4.03 -11.40
CA ASP A 251 11.33 3.82 -9.95
C ASP A 251 12.38 4.65 -9.20
N PHE A 252 13.59 4.82 -9.78
CA PHE A 252 14.62 5.64 -9.16
C PHE A 252 14.24 7.13 -9.20
N ALA A 253 13.66 7.63 -10.29
CA ALA A 253 13.17 9.00 -10.37
C ALA A 253 12.10 9.28 -9.30
N MET A 254 11.15 8.35 -9.12
CA MET A 254 10.15 8.42 -8.05
C MET A 254 10.79 8.41 -6.65
N PHE A 255 11.75 7.51 -6.39
CA PHE A 255 12.43 7.49 -5.09
C PHE A 255 13.28 8.73 -4.85
N LYS A 256 13.95 9.26 -5.88
CA LYS A 256 14.66 10.55 -5.81
C LYS A 256 13.71 11.66 -5.38
N GLU A 257 12.54 11.78 -6.01
CA GLU A 257 11.55 12.79 -5.64
C GLU A 257 11.10 12.63 -4.19
N LYS A 258 10.78 11.41 -3.75
CA LYS A 258 10.42 11.13 -2.35
C LYS A 258 11.55 11.50 -1.37
N ILE A 259 12.81 11.20 -1.71
CA ILE A 259 13.99 11.54 -0.90
C ILE A 259 14.16 13.05 -0.77
N VAL A 260 14.10 13.78 -1.89
CA VAL A 260 14.27 15.24 -1.93
C VAL A 260 13.13 15.94 -1.18
N THR A 261 11.89 15.51 -1.39
CA THR A 261 10.70 16.07 -0.73
C THR A 261 10.50 15.56 0.70
N ARG A 262 11.36 14.65 1.15
CA ARG A 262 11.25 13.95 2.44
C ARG A 262 9.90 13.24 2.66
N THR A 263 9.27 12.79 1.58
CA THR A 263 8.05 12.00 1.66
C THR A 263 8.38 10.60 2.20
N PRO A 264 7.82 10.16 3.35
CA PRO A 264 8.15 8.87 3.95
C PRO A 264 7.96 7.68 3.00
N PHE A 265 8.91 6.74 3.07
CA PHE A 265 8.81 5.41 2.46
C PHE A 265 9.94 4.51 2.97
N ALA A 266 9.77 3.20 2.81
CA ALA A 266 10.83 2.24 3.06
C ALA A 266 11.04 1.36 1.84
N VAL A 267 12.29 0.95 1.58
CA VAL A 267 12.61 -0.05 0.56
C VAL A 267 13.60 -1.08 1.10
N ILE A 268 13.23 -2.35 0.99
CA ILE A 268 14.11 -3.49 1.24
C ILE A 268 14.51 -4.14 -0.09
N ARG A 269 15.70 -4.73 -0.20
CA ARG A 269 16.18 -5.32 -1.46
C ARG A 269 16.68 -6.76 -1.28
N PRO A 270 15.79 -7.74 -1.06
CA PRO A 270 16.18 -9.14 -1.03
C PRO A 270 16.60 -9.61 -2.44
N SER A 271 17.80 -10.18 -2.56
CA SER A 271 18.35 -10.64 -3.83
C SER A 271 18.87 -12.08 -3.74
N ASP A 272 19.98 -12.37 -4.40
CA ASP A 272 20.63 -13.67 -4.48
C ASP A 272 21.05 -14.26 -3.13
N GLY A 273 21.79 -13.51 -2.31
CA GLY A 273 22.24 -13.97 -0.99
C GLY A 273 21.06 -14.24 -0.05
N GLU A 274 20.09 -13.33 -0.03
CA GLU A 274 18.85 -13.52 0.75
C GLU A 274 18.02 -14.69 0.28
N TYR A 275 17.98 -14.96 -1.03
CA TYR A 275 17.24 -16.09 -1.57
C TYR A 275 17.78 -17.41 -1.00
N ILE A 276 19.11 -17.57 -0.96
CA ILE A 276 19.77 -18.77 -0.41
C ILE A 276 19.50 -18.90 1.09
N VAL A 277 19.55 -17.79 1.84
CA VAL A 277 19.17 -17.75 3.26
C VAL A 277 17.70 -18.19 3.44
N LEU A 278 16.79 -17.74 2.57
CA LEU A 278 15.37 -18.12 2.60
C LEU A 278 15.11 -19.59 2.20
N GLN A 279 16.00 -20.21 1.43
CA GLN A 279 16.01 -21.67 1.20
C GLN A 279 16.63 -22.45 2.37
N ASN A 280 17.05 -21.76 3.44
CA ASN A 280 17.73 -22.31 4.60
C ASN A 280 19.01 -23.10 4.24
N GLN A 281 19.76 -22.60 3.25
CA GLN A 281 21.01 -23.21 2.79
C GLN A 281 22.21 -22.44 3.36
N THR A 282 23.24 -23.16 3.80
CA THR A 282 24.49 -22.54 4.26
C THR A 282 25.15 -21.77 3.12
N LEU A 283 25.55 -20.52 3.38
CA LEU A 283 26.15 -19.61 2.39
C LEU A 283 27.28 -18.83 3.03
N THR A 284 28.42 -18.74 2.35
CA THR A 284 29.41 -17.68 2.58
C THR A 284 29.42 -16.79 1.34
N ASN A 285 29.12 -15.50 1.51
CA ASN A 285 29.00 -14.58 0.37
C ASN A 285 30.35 -13.96 -0.04
N CYS A 286 30.35 -13.11 -1.08
CA CYS A 286 31.53 -12.39 -1.57
C CYS A 286 32.08 -11.31 -0.61
N ASP A 287 31.33 -10.99 0.46
CA ASP A 287 31.75 -10.09 1.54
C ASP A 287 32.13 -10.88 2.81
N HIS A 288 32.32 -12.20 2.68
CA HIS A 288 32.84 -13.12 3.70
C HIS A 288 32.00 -13.33 4.97
N TRP A 289 30.77 -12.84 5.03
CA TRP A 289 29.84 -13.28 6.07
C TRP A 289 29.26 -14.66 5.73
N THR A 290 28.93 -15.43 6.77
CA THR A 290 28.44 -16.80 6.65
C THR A 290 27.11 -16.96 7.38
N PHE A 291 26.08 -17.39 6.64
CA PHE A 291 24.86 -17.94 7.22
C PHE A 291 24.98 -19.47 7.29
N LYS A 292 24.67 -20.07 8.44
CA LYS A 292 24.59 -21.52 8.63
C LYS A 292 23.12 -21.94 8.63
N SER A 293 22.80 -22.97 7.85
CA SER A 293 21.45 -23.57 7.82
C SER A 293 20.95 -23.94 9.21
N GLY A 294 19.67 -23.68 9.48
CA GLY A 294 19.04 -23.90 10.78
C GLY A 294 19.09 -22.69 11.73
N GLY A 295 19.81 -21.63 11.36
CA GLY A 295 19.84 -20.38 12.13
C GLY A 295 18.55 -19.56 12.02
N LYS A 296 18.31 -18.70 13.02
CA LYS A 296 17.12 -17.84 13.15
C LYS A 296 16.99 -16.82 12.03
N LEU A 297 18.11 -16.43 11.40
CA LEU A 297 18.14 -15.44 10.32
C LEU A 297 17.18 -15.76 9.17
N SER A 298 17.03 -17.04 8.77
CA SER A 298 16.13 -17.43 7.68
C SER A 298 14.68 -17.10 8.00
N THR A 299 14.23 -17.45 9.21
CA THR A 299 12.89 -17.16 9.71
C THR A 299 12.67 -15.65 9.88
N ASP A 300 13.61 -14.94 10.49
CA ASP A 300 13.49 -13.49 10.67
C ASP A 300 13.43 -12.74 9.33
N LEU A 301 14.22 -13.17 8.34
CA LEU A 301 14.21 -12.60 7.01
C LEU A 301 12.89 -12.86 6.28
N ARG A 302 12.32 -14.07 6.40
CA ARG A 302 10.99 -14.38 5.87
C ARG A 302 9.93 -13.50 6.51
N ASN A 303 9.92 -13.41 7.84
CA ASN A 303 8.99 -12.59 8.60
C ASN A 303 9.11 -11.10 8.23
N ALA A 304 10.33 -10.62 7.96
CA ALA A 304 10.57 -9.25 7.54
C ALA A 304 10.00 -8.94 6.14
N ILE A 305 10.11 -9.88 5.19
CA ILE A 305 9.52 -9.69 3.86
C ILE A 305 8.00 -9.74 3.94
N GLU A 306 7.42 -10.65 4.73
CA GLU A 306 5.97 -10.69 4.97
C GLU A 306 5.47 -9.41 5.66
N LEU A 307 6.22 -8.89 6.63
CA LEU A 307 5.95 -7.60 7.26
C LEU A 307 6.03 -6.45 6.26
N ALA A 308 7.01 -6.45 5.36
CA ALA A 308 7.16 -5.45 4.32
C ALA A 308 5.94 -5.46 3.37
N VAL A 309 5.44 -6.64 2.97
CA VAL A 309 4.20 -6.76 2.18
C VAL A 309 3.01 -6.22 2.96
N ARG A 310 2.85 -6.62 4.24
CA ARG A 310 1.72 -6.20 5.08
C ARG A 310 1.62 -4.68 5.24
N THR A 311 2.77 -4.02 5.35
CA THR A 311 2.91 -2.57 5.60
C THR A 311 3.23 -1.76 4.36
N SER A 312 3.18 -2.38 3.17
CA SER A 312 3.44 -1.73 1.88
C SER A 312 4.80 -1.00 1.82
N CYS A 313 5.79 -1.58 2.48
CA CYS A 313 7.20 -1.28 2.23
C CYS A 313 7.55 -1.75 0.81
N TYR A 314 8.31 -0.95 0.07
CA TYR A 314 8.77 -1.35 -1.25
C TYR A 314 9.73 -2.52 -1.16
N ILE A 315 9.56 -3.51 -2.04
CA ILE A 315 10.40 -4.71 -2.08
C ILE A 315 11.09 -4.78 -3.43
N GLY A 316 12.39 -4.54 -3.41
CA GLY A 316 13.29 -4.65 -4.55
C GLY A 316 13.68 -6.10 -4.80
N ILE A 317 13.14 -6.72 -5.84
CA ILE A 317 13.47 -8.09 -6.24
C ILE A 317 14.32 -8.11 -7.52
N PRO A 318 15.06 -9.19 -7.82
CA PRO A 318 15.76 -9.33 -9.10
C PRO A 318 14.81 -9.13 -10.29
N CYS A 319 15.27 -8.50 -11.37
CA CYS A 319 14.47 -8.43 -12.59
C CYS A 319 14.45 -9.79 -13.29
N GLU A 320 13.48 -9.99 -14.19
CA GLU A 320 13.45 -11.14 -15.09
C GLU A 320 14.66 -11.18 -16.02
N CYS A 321 15.29 -10.03 -16.25
CA CYS A 321 16.50 -9.92 -17.06
C CYS A 321 17.78 -10.43 -16.37
N ASP A 322 17.77 -10.62 -15.05
CA ASP A 322 18.91 -11.06 -14.25
C ASP A 322 18.68 -12.49 -13.77
N ASN A 323 17.50 -12.77 -13.19
CA ASN A 323 17.12 -14.12 -12.77
C ASN A 323 15.58 -14.30 -12.79
N PRO A 324 14.99 -14.75 -13.91
CA PRO A 324 13.54 -14.90 -14.04
C PRO A 324 12.91 -15.84 -13.01
N SER A 325 13.58 -16.95 -12.70
CA SER A 325 13.07 -17.95 -11.75
C SER A 325 13.01 -17.38 -10.32
N MET A 326 14.05 -16.65 -9.91
CA MET A 326 14.10 -16.03 -8.59
C MET A 326 13.10 -14.87 -8.47
N ALA A 327 12.98 -14.04 -9.51
CA ALA A 327 11.99 -12.97 -9.57
C ALA A 327 10.56 -13.51 -9.37
N LYS A 328 10.20 -14.56 -10.14
CA LYS A 328 8.90 -15.24 -10.03
C LYS A 328 8.71 -15.89 -8.66
N TRP A 329 9.76 -16.49 -8.10
CA TRP A 329 9.69 -17.08 -6.77
C TRP A 329 9.36 -16.04 -5.70
N TYR A 330 10.07 -14.91 -5.65
CA TYR A 330 9.78 -13.85 -4.67
C TYR A 330 8.37 -13.31 -4.83
N TYR A 331 8.00 -12.94 -6.07
CA TYR A 331 6.70 -12.35 -6.36
C TYR A 331 5.54 -13.26 -5.96
N ASN A 332 5.63 -14.55 -6.31
CA ASN A 332 4.57 -15.51 -6.03
C ASN A 332 4.54 -15.98 -4.58
N THR A 333 5.71 -16.20 -3.95
CA THR A 333 5.82 -16.71 -2.57
C THR A 333 5.25 -15.71 -1.57
N PHE A 334 5.52 -14.42 -1.77
CA PHE A 334 5.10 -13.37 -0.84
C PHE A 334 3.86 -12.61 -1.31
N HIS A 335 3.25 -13.02 -2.44
CA HIS A 335 2.07 -12.38 -3.03
C HIS A 335 2.20 -10.85 -3.14
N MET A 336 3.31 -10.41 -3.72
CA MET A 336 3.69 -8.99 -3.70
C MET A 336 2.69 -8.11 -4.47
N ASN A 337 2.42 -6.92 -3.92
CA ASN A 337 1.61 -5.92 -4.61
C ASN A 337 2.42 -5.28 -5.76
N PRO A 338 1.91 -5.28 -7.01
CA PRO A 338 2.63 -4.72 -8.17
C PRO A 338 3.19 -3.30 -7.98
N VAL A 339 2.47 -2.42 -7.28
CA VAL A 339 2.83 -0.99 -7.10
C VAL A 339 4.01 -0.82 -6.14
N TYR A 340 4.18 -1.76 -5.22
CA TYR A 340 5.22 -1.75 -4.19
C TYR A 340 6.33 -2.78 -4.47
N THR A 341 6.23 -3.56 -5.54
CA THR A 341 7.35 -4.34 -6.09
C THR A 341 8.25 -3.44 -6.93
N THR A 342 9.53 -3.35 -6.59
CA THR A 342 10.57 -2.60 -7.33
C THR A 342 11.78 -3.49 -7.58
N PHE A 343 12.92 -2.91 -7.94
CA PHE A 343 14.12 -3.64 -8.35
C PHE A 343 15.15 -3.79 -7.23
N ALA A 344 15.72 -4.98 -7.07
CA ALA A 344 16.81 -5.24 -6.11
C ALA A 344 18.04 -4.39 -6.41
N ASN A 345 18.22 -3.98 -7.66
CA ASN A 345 19.35 -3.18 -8.10
C ASN A 345 19.05 -1.66 -8.19
N ILE A 346 17.95 -1.18 -7.59
CA ILE A 346 17.46 0.19 -7.78
C ILE A 346 18.49 1.30 -7.49
N PHE A 347 19.44 1.08 -6.58
CA PHE A 347 20.51 2.02 -6.21
C PHE A 347 21.91 1.62 -6.73
N VAL A 348 21.98 0.60 -7.58
CA VAL A 348 23.22 0.11 -8.21
C VAL A 348 23.05 0.02 -9.73
N ASN A 349 23.97 -0.64 -10.44
CA ASN A 349 23.97 -0.71 -11.91
C ASN A 349 23.83 0.68 -12.56
N ASP A 350 22.97 0.83 -13.57
CA ASP A 350 22.74 2.08 -14.29
C ASP A 350 22.32 3.24 -13.37
N ASN A 351 21.68 2.94 -12.24
CA ASN A 351 21.28 3.96 -11.28
C ASN A 351 22.40 4.37 -10.31
N TRP A 352 23.50 3.62 -10.23
CA TRP A 352 24.53 3.86 -9.22
C TRP A 352 25.07 5.28 -9.27
N LYS A 353 25.55 5.74 -10.44
CA LYS A 353 26.09 7.09 -10.58
C LYS A 353 25.04 8.16 -10.25
N ARG A 354 23.81 8.00 -10.74
CA ARG A 354 22.69 8.92 -10.46
C ARG A 354 22.37 8.99 -8.97
N TYR A 355 22.43 7.86 -8.27
CA TYR A 355 22.22 7.76 -6.83
C TYR A 355 23.32 8.48 -6.04
N ILE A 356 24.59 8.23 -6.38
CA ILE A 356 25.73 8.90 -5.74
C ILE A 356 25.70 10.41 -5.99
N ASP A 357 25.50 10.82 -7.26
CA ASP A 357 25.42 12.24 -7.64
C ASP A 357 24.26 12.93 -6.93
N MET A 358 23.11 12.26 -6.78
CA MET A 358 21.98 12.79 -6.00
C MET A 358 22.37 13.02 -4.54
N LEU A 359 23.00 12.05 -3.87
CA LEU A 359 23.39 12.20 -2.46
C LEU A 359 24.37 13.37 -2.26
N GLN A 360 25.32 13.56 -3.18
CA GLN A 360 26.35 14.60 -3.10
C GLN A 360 25.82 15.97 -3.52
N ASN A 361 25.23 16.08 -4.71
CA ASN A 361 24.88 17.37 -5.32
C ASN A 361 23.66 18.01 -4.64
N GLU A 362 22.66 17.20 -4.26
CA GLU A 362 21.47 17.68 -3.54
C GLU A 362 21.74 17.79 -2.02
N LYS A 363 22.97 17.47 -1.56
CA LYS A 363 23.40 17.47 -0.16
C LYS A 363 22.41 16.71 0.75
N ILE A 364 22.06 15.50 0.34
CA ILE A 364 21.11 14.68 1.09
C ILE A 364 21.74 14.29 2.42
N SER A 365 21.15 14.80 3.50
CA SER A 365 21.55 14.53 4.88
C SER A 365 20.89 13.26 5.41
N PHE A 366 21.68 12.29 5.91
CA PHE A 366 21.17 11.00 6.38
C PHE A 366 21.93 10.41 7.58
N THR A 367 21.27 9.51 8.31
CA THR A 367 21.93 8.60 9.26
C THR A 367 22.39 7.36 8.53
N TYR A 368 23.67 7.01 8.67
CA TYR A 368 24.26 5.82 8.07
C TYR A 368 24.33 4.66 9.06
N ILE A 369 23.90 3.47 8.64
CA ILE A 369 23.89 2.25 9.43
C ILE A 369 24.67 1.18 8.68
N GLY A 370 25.88 0.88 9.14
CA GLY A 370 26.79 0.00 8.40
C GLY A 370 28.13 -0.25 9.09
N PRO A 371 29.04 -1.00 8.43
CA PRO A 371 30.24 -1.54 9.07
C PRO A 371 31.36 -0.53 9.28
N SER A 372 31.42 0.53 8.48
CA SER A 372 32.48 1.54 8.55
C SER A 372 32.01 2.89 8.06
N ASN A 373 32.63 3.97 8.54
CA ASN A 373 32.33 5.34 8.13
C ASN A 373 33.62 6.10 7.83
N HIS A 374 34.31 5.70 6.75
CA HIS A 374 35.48 6.43 6.28
C HIS A 374 35.11 7.85 5.82
N SER A 375 36.08 8.77 5.86
CA SER A 375 35.90 10.14 5.36
C SER A 375 35.38 10.11 3.92
N SER A 376 34.22 10.72 3.70
CA SER A 376 33.50 10.66 2.43
C SER A 376 32.88 12.02 2.10
N PRO A 377 32.49 12.27 0.83
CA PRO A 377 31.82 13.51 0.44
C PRO A 377 30.34 13.57 0.86
N PHE A 378 29.81 12.57 1.57
CA PHE A 378 28.40 12.53 1.95
C PHE A 378 28.11 13.33 3.22
N LEU A 379 26.90 13.88 3.31
CA LEU A 379 26.42 14.58 4.49
C LEU A 379 25.82 13.57 5.50
N ILE A 380 26.69 12.94 6.28
CA ILE A 380 26.30 11.94 7.29
C ILE A 380 26.05 12.65 8.62
N GLU A 381 24.78 12.69 9.06
CA GLU A 381 24.39 13.30 10.34
C GLU A 381 24.84 12.46 11.53
N ASN A 382 24.61 11.15 11.42
CA ASN A 382 24.90 10.18 12.48
C ASN A 382 25.39 8.89 11.84
N TYR A 383 26.24 8.18 12.59
CA TYR A 383 26.74 6.87 12.21
C TYR A 383 26.40 5.84 13.29
N ILE A 384 25.77 4.75 12.87
CA ILE A 384 25.48 3.59 13.73
C ILE A 384 26.28 2.41 13.18
N ASN A 385 27.26 1.96 13.96
CA ASN A 385 28.08 0.82 13.60
C ASN A 385 27.26 -0.49 13.67
N ILE A 386 27.30 -1.25 12.58
CA ILE A 386 26.84 -2.64 12.54
C ILE A 386 28.05 -3.52 12.21
N PRO A 387 28.40 -4.51 13.03
CA PRO A 387 29.55 -5.36 12.74
C PRO A 387 29.47 -6.01 11.35
N GLU A 388 30.60 -6.03 10.64
CA GLU A 388 30.70 -6.57 9.28
C GLU A 388 30.19 -8.01 9.18
N PHE A 389 30.43 -8.81 10.23
CA PHE A 389 30.04 -10.22 10.32
C PHE A 389 28.83 -10.46 11.23
N LEU A 390 27.98 -9.45 11.48
CA LEU A 390 26.81 -9.61 12.36
C LEU A 390 25.88 -10.75 11.91
N VAL A 391 25.85 -11.07 10.61
CA VAL A 391 25.12 -12.23 10.08
C VAL A 391 25.54 -13.54 10.76
N ASN A 392 26.83 -13.71 11.07
CA ASN A 392 27.36 -14.92 11.70
C ASN A 392 26.90 -15.06 13.16
N GLU A 393 26.55 -13.95 13.81
CA GLU A 393 26.19 -13.88 15.24
C GLU A 393 24.71 -13.53 15.45
N TRP A 394 23.92 -13.43 14.37
CA TRP A 394 22.56 -12.91 14.38
C TRP A 394 21.64 -13.64 15.37
N ASP A 395 21.79 -14.95 15.48
CA ASP A 395 20.98 -15.79 16.37
C ASP A 395 21.13 -15.41 17.85
N THR A 396 22.27 -14.82 18.23
CA THR A 396 22.56 -14.41 19.62
C THR A 396 22.45 -12.91 19.84
N LYS A 397 22.80 -12.09 18.83
CA LYS A 397 22.89 -10.63 18.96
C LYS A 397 21.75 -9.87 18.25
N GLY A 398 20.97 -10.53 17.41
CA GLY A 398 20.02 -9.86 16.51
C GLY A 398 18.96 -9.03 17.25
N GLU A 399 18.49 -9.51 18.40
CA GLU A 399 17.50 -8.80 19.23
C GLU A 399 18.07 -7.50 19.83
N GLU A 400 19.32 -7.51 20.29
CA GLU A 400 20.00 -6.32 20.80
C GLU A 400 20.08 -5.22 19.73
N TYR A 401 20.54 -5.57 18.52
CA TYR A 401 20.64 -4.61 17.41
C TYR A 401 19.28 -4.13 16.94
N MET A 402 18.28 -5.00 16.89
CA MET A 402 16.90 -4.62 16.55
C MET A 402 16.37 -3.57 17.54
N ASN A 403 16.45 -3.85 18.84
CA ASN A 403 15.96 -2.96 19.89
C ASN A 403 16.68 -1.61 19.87
N ASN A 404 18.00 -1.62 19.67
CA ASN A 404 18.79 -0.39 19.57
C ASN A 404 18.31 0.47 18.38
N ILE A 405 18.22 -0.11 17.18
CA ILE A 405 17.76 0.62 15.98
C ILE A 405 16.34 1.15 16.15
N LEU A 406 15.41 0.33 16.65
CA LEU A 406 14.03 0.76 16.88
C LEU A 406 13.95 1.92 17.90
N SER A 407 14.78 1.90 18.95
CA SER A 407 14.85 2.97 19.95
C SER A 407 15.35 4.31 19.38
N ILE A 408 16.13 4.27 18.30
CA ILE A 408 16.68 5.45 17.62
C ILE A 408 15.66 6.00 16.63
N VAL A 409 15.13 5.15 15.75
CA VAL A 409 14.26 5.62 14.66
C VAL A 409 12.94 6.19 15.16
N THR A 410 12.42 5.67 16.28
CA THR A 410 11.16 6.13 16.91
C THR A 410 11.25 7.53 17.52
N LYS A 411 12.46 8.04 17.77
CA LYS A 411 12.72 9.40 18.30
C LYS A 411 12.87 10.46 17.22
N SER A 412 12.69 10.08 15.96
CA SER A 412 12.96 10.94 14.81
C SER A 412 11.79 10.93 13.84
N THR A 413 11.52 12.07 13.22
CA THR A 413 10.52 12.21 12.16
C THR A 413 11.14 12.98 11.01
N ASN A 414 10.75 12.67 9.77
CA ASN A 414 11.25 13.32 8.57
C ASN A 414 12.76 13.11 8.30
N LYS A 415 13.35 12.04 8.85
CA LYS A 415 14.77 11.67 8.69
C LYS A 415 14.97 10.59 7.63
N ILE A 416 16.21 10.48 7.12
CA ILE A 416 16.63 9.45 6.16
C ILE A 416 17.63 8.53 6.84
N PHE A 417 17.40 7.23 6.73
CA PHE A 417 18.26 6.16 7.25
C PHE A 417 18.71 5.28 6.09
N LEU A 418 20.03 5.14 5.90
CA LEU A 418 20.62 4.29 4.87
C LEU A 418 21.31 3.08 5.51
N PHE A 419 20.87 1.88 5.15
CA PHE A 419 21.37 0.62 5.70
C PHE A 419 22.28 -0.12 4.72
N SER A 420 23.47 -0.50 5.19
CA SER A 420 24.46 -1.30 4.46
C SER A 420 24.91 -2.49 5.33
N CYS A 421 23.98 -3.38 5.68
CA CYS A 421 24.23 -4.54 6.56
C CYS A 421 23.71 -5.87 5.99
N GLY A 422 23.77 -6.03 4.66
CA GLY A 422 23.44 -7.31 4.01
C GLY A 422 22.01 -7.79 4.31
N PRO A 423 21.78 -9.09 4.58
CA PRO A 423 20.47 -9.64 4.91
C PRO A 423 19.77 -8.94 6.08
N ILE A 424 20.54 -8.44 7.05
CA ILE A 424 20.02 -7.79 8.26
C ILE A 424 19.30 -6.47 7.92
N ALA A 425 19.72 -5.78 6.86
CA ALA A 425 19.07 -4.53 6.44
C ALA A 425 17.57 -4.72 6.18
N LYS A 426 17.17 -5.85 5.57
CA LYS A 426 15.76 -6.18 5.27
C LYS A 426 14.95 -6.25 6.56
N ILE A 427 15.51 -6.91 7.57
CA ILE A 427 14.88 -7.13 8.85
C ILE A 427 14.74 -5.82 9.62
N LEU A 428 15.82 -5.04 9.72
CA LEU A 428 15.80 -3.76 10.42
C LEU A 428 14.85 -2.75 9.75
N ILE A 429 14.89 -2.63 8.42
CA ILE A 429 14.06 -1.68 7.67
C ILE A 429 12.58 -2.03 7.79
N ALA A 430 12.20 -3.31 7.60
CA ALA A 430 10.80 -3.72 7.67
C ALA A 430 10.20 -3.44 9.06
N ASN A 431 10.96 -3.72 10.12
CA ASN A 431 10.53 -3.44 11.50
C ASN A 431 10.50 -1.94 11.80
N ALA A 432 11.50 -1.17 11.34
CA ALA A 432 11.52 0.28 11.49
C ALA A 432 10.32 0.95 10.81
N TRP A 433 10.01 0.55 9.57
CA TRP A 433 8.86 1.05 8.81
C TRP A 433 7.53 0.71 9.49
N ALA A 434 7.36 -0.55 9.92
CA ALA A 434 6.15 -0.98 10.60
C ALA A 434 5.92 -0.27 11.95
N THR A 435 7.00 0.10 12.65
CA THR A 435 6.93 0.75 13.96
C THR A 435 6.78 2.26 13.84
N HIS A 436 7.44 2.89 12.86
CA HIS A 436 7.49 4.34 12.73
C HIS A 436 7.53 4.79 11.26
N PRO A 437 6.39 4.81 10.54
CA PRO A 437 6.32 5.09 9.11
C PRO A 437 6.46 6.58 8.72
N HIS A 438 7.14 7.38 9.55
CA HIS A 438 7.30 8.83 9.37
C HIS A 438 8.70 9.25 8.94
N ASN A 439 9.55 8.29 8.58
CA ASN A 439 10.91 8.49 8.07
C ASN A 439 11.10 7.77 6.73
N ILE A 440 12.27 7.97 6.14
CA ILE A 440 12.72 7.24 4.96
C ILE A 440 13.76 6.19 5.37
N TYR A 441 13.55 4.93 4.97
CA TYR A 441 14.44 3.82 5.28
C TYR A 441 14.88 3.10 4.00
N LEU A 442 16.15 3.20 3.63
CA LEU A 442 16.65 2.63 2.38
C LEU A 442 17.68 1.53 2.65
N ASP A 443 17.49 0.37 2.03
CA ASP A 443 18.56 -0.59 1.84
C ASP A 443 19.54 -0.02 0.81
N ALA A 444 20.62 0.62 1.25
CA ALA A 444 21.69 1.10 0.38
C ALA A 444 22.59 -0.06 -0.07
N GLY A 445 22.72 -1.10 0.76
CA GLY A 445 23.59 -2.25 0.50
C GLY A 445 25.02 -1.81 0.14
N SER A 446 25.63 -2.43 -0.86
CA SER A 446 27.00 -2.13 -1.30
C SER A 446 27.14 -0.90 -2.19
N SER A 447 26.08 -0.11 -2.40
CA SER A 447 26.14 1.07 -3.28
C SER A 447 27.10 2.15 -2.77
N LEU A 448 27.31 2.21 -1.45
CA LEU A 448 28.17 3.20 -0.79
C LEU A 448 29.57 2.69 -0.43
N ASP A 449 29.87 1.40 -0.68
CA ASP A 449 31.09 0.73 -0.19
C ASP A 449 32.38 1.41 -0.67
N LEU A 450 32.44 1.85 -1.92
CA LEU A 450 33.60 2.57 -2.48
C LEU A 450 34.02 3.77 -1.61
N PHE A 451 33.03 4.47 -1.04
CA PHE A 451 33.25 5.68 -0.26
C PHE A 451 33.39 5.38 1.24
N LEU A 452 32.55 4.48 1.77
CA LEU A 452 32.43 4.27 3.21
C LEU A 452 33.28 3.12 3.75
N LYS A 453 33.74 2.21 2.88
CA LYS A 453 34.75 1.17 3.18
C LYS A 453 36.10 1.46 2.50
N GLY A 454 36.16 2.46 1.60
CA GLY A 454 37.34 2.82 0.81
C GLY A 454 37.69 1.85 -0.33
N LYS A 455 36.94 0.75 -0.50
CA LYS A 455 37.09 -0.22 -1.59
C LYS A 455 35.75 -0.84 -1.94
N THR A 456 35.64 -1.31 -3.18
CA THR A 456 34.48 -2.06 -3.68
C THR A 456 34.95 -3.22 -4.54
N ASN A 457 34.25 -4.33 -4.48
CA ASN A 457 34.40 -5.49 -5.36
C ASN A 457 33.27 -5.55 -6.42
N ARG A 458 32.48 -4.47 -6.55
CA ARG A 458 31.26 -4.44 -7.36
C ARG A 458 31.52 -3.83 -8.74
N TYR A 459 31.19 -4.58 -9.79
CA TYR A 459 31.55 -4.21 -11.17
C TYR A 459 30.84 -2.97 -11.71
N TYR A 460 29.64 -2.64 -11.21
CA TYR A 460 28.84 -1.49 -11.66
C TYR A 460 29.49 -0.12 -11.40
N THR A 461 30.58 -0.06 -10.62
CA THR A 461 31.33 1.19 -10.39
C THR A 461 32.33 1.52 -11.49
N SER A 462 32.65 0.56 -12.37
CA SER A 462 33.69 0.71 -13.40
C SER A 462 33.41 0.00 -14.72
N GLY A 463 32.41 -0.88 -14.77
CA GLY A 463 32.06 -1.69 -15.93
C GLY A 463 30.64 -1.47 -16.42
N ASP A 464 30.14 -2.42 -17.22
CA ASP A 464 28.84 -2.33 -17.87
C ASP A 464 27.70 -2.15 -16.87
N GLN A 465 26.82 -1.21 -17.21
CA GLN A 465 25.67 -0.85 -16.42
C GLN A 465 24.39 -1.24 -17.17
N LYS A 466 23.34 -1.59 -16.43
CA LYS A 466 22.11 -2.16 -16.98
C LYS A 466 20.89 -1.58 -16.29
N CYS A 467 19.96 -1.08 -17.09
CA CYS A 467 18.61 -0.75 -16.66
C CYS A 467 17.73 -2.01 -16.65
N CYS A 468 16.96 -2.18 -15.57
CA CYS A 468 16.09 -3.32 -15.38
C CYS A 468 14.64 -2.96 -15.68
N GLN A 469 13.87 -3.95 -16.08
CA GLN A 469 12.43 -3.82 -16.32
C GLN A 469 11.71 -5.10 -15.89
N PHE A 470 10.45 -4.95 -15.50
CA PHE A 470 9.53 -6.08 -15.36
C PHE A 470 8.75 -6.29 -16.65
N THR A 471 8.20 -7.49 -16.82
CA THR A 471 7.34 -7.79 -17.97
C THR A 471 5.97 -8.31 -17.50
N PRO A 472 4.98 -8.37 -18.39
CA PRO A 472 3.69 -9.01 -18.10
C PRO A 472 3.77 -10.48 -17.65
N SER A 473 4.90 -11.18 -17.85
CA SER A 473 5.06 -12.56 -17.36
C SER A 473 5.36 -12.68 -15.87
N LEU A 474 5.79 -11.60 -15.22
CA LEU A 474 5.94 -11.55 -13.77
C LEU A 474 4.71 -10.95 -13.10
N ILE A 475 4.26 -9.79 -13.60
CA ILE A 475 3.11 -9.06 -13.04
C ILE A 475 1.89 -9.35 -13.90
N THR A 476 1.10 -10.37 -13.52
CA THR A 476 -0.14 -10.74 -14.21
C THR A 476 -1.34 -10.05 -13.56
N LEU A 477 -2.25 -9.48 -14.35
CA LEU A 477 -3.40 -8.67 -13.89
C LEU A 477 -4.74 -9.43 -14.01
#